data_AF-A0A1G7TPS8-F1
#
_entry.id   AF-A0A1G7TPS8-F1
#
_cell.length_a   1.000
_cell.length_b   1.000
_cell.length_c   1.000
_cell.angle_alpha   90.00
_cell.angle_beta   90.00
_cell.angle_gamma   90.00
#
_symmetry.space_group_name_H-M   'P 1'
#
loop_
_entity.id
_entity.type
_entity.pdbx_description
1 polymer ?
#
loop_
_entity_poly.entity_id
_entity_poly.type
_entity_poly.pdbx_seq_one_letter_code
_entity_poly.pdbx_strand_id
1 'polypeptide(L)'
;MTTTTRLDLPLMAPEQAQKHVTHNEALLLLDAIVQLRLAEIGRDDPPDNPDEGASYGIGDAPTGAWAGHDGAVASWTLGGWRFATPVEGWLAWDADAGRVCFYRDGDWTGVLDQVDRVGIGGVADDINRLMVRSEAALFTAVQDAEGGSGDVRLTLNKEASGDSATVLFQTGFSGRAEIGLAGNDDFAFKTSADGSDFATALTLTAEGFVRFDQMMGSAVSFPVVADGVLTVTTSYAVPAPETGTSDEIDTITGGFDGAMLIATGTMGTTLTFRDGIGNLKLGGDRELAAFKDSLMLVRRGPHWIELSFRDND
;
A
#
# COMPACT_ATOMS: atom_id res chain seq x y z
N MET A 1 -47.44 37.09 -2.58
CA MET A 1 -47.83 35.69 -2.82
C MET A 1 -47.11 34.84 -1.79
N THR A 2 -47.75 33.80 -1.26
CA THR A 2 -47.09 32.87 -0.33
C THR A 2 -46.21 31.92 -1.14
N THR A 3 -45.01 31.61 -0.65
CA THR A 3 -44.05 30.71 -1.29
C THR A 3 -43.68 29.56 -0.35
N THR A 4 -43.06 28.51 -0.89
CA THR A 4 -42.40 27.48 -0.07
C THR A 4 -41.10 28.03 0.55
N THR A 5 -40.66 27.43 1.66
CA THR A 5 -39.60 28.00 2.50
C THR A 5 -38.20 27.84 1.89
N ARG A 6 -37.91 26.74 1.19
CA ARG A 6 -36.54 26.41 0.74
C ARG A 6 -36.25 26.85 -0.69
N LEU A 7 -37.22 26.69 -1.59
CA LEU A 7 -37.07 26.91 -3.03
C LEU A 7 -37.91 28.08 -3.58
N ASP A 8 -38.59 28.84 -2.70
CA ASP A 8 -39.44 29.97 -3.06
C ASP A 8 -40.53 29.63 -4.11
N LEU A 9 -41.05 28.40 -4.10
CA LEU A 9 -42.06 27.97 -5.07
C LEU A 9 -43.40 28.66 -4.79
N PRO A 10 -44.04 29.30 -5.78
CA PRO A 10 -45.27 30.05 -5.56
C PRO A 10 -46.44 29.12 -5.24
N LEU A 11 -47.15 29.41 -4.14
CA LEU A 11 -48.36 28.70 -3.74
C LEU A 11 -49.61 29.32 -4.38
N MET A 12 -50.58 28.48 -4.73
CA MET A 12 -51.86 28.94 -5.29
C MET A 12 -52.75 29.53 -4.20
N ALA A 13 -53.39 30.66 -4.50
CA ALA A 13 -54.34 31.31 -3.60
C ALA A 13 -55.63 30.48 -3.43
N PRO A 14 -56.38 30.65 -2.32
CA PRO A 14 -57.64 29.96 -2.13
C PRO A 14 -58.68 30.31 -3.20
N GLU A 15 -59.26 29.31 -3.85
CA GLU A 15 -60.29 29.44 -4.90
C GLU A 15 -61.40 28.37 -4.77
N GLN A 16 -62.47 28.49 -5.57
CA GLN A 16 -63.56 27.50 -5.60
C GLN A 16 -63.06 26.10 -5.99
N ALA A 17 -63.62 25.08 -5.34
CA ALA A 17 -63.29 23.65 -5.48
C ALA A 17 -61.95 23.18 -4.87
N GLN A 18 -61.29 24.00 -4.03
CA GLN A 18 -60.19 23.58 -3.13
C GLN A 18 -58.98 22.85 -3.80
N LYS A 19 -58.79 22.97 -5.11
CA LYS A 19 -57.66 22.35 -5.85
C LYS A 19 -56.29 22.83 -5.35
N HIS A 20 -56.24 24.04 -4.80
CA HIS A 20 -55.04 24.61 -4.18
C HIS A 20 -54.54 23.81 -2.99
N VAL A 21 -55.42 23.10 -2.26
CA VAL A 21 -55.02 22.34 -1.07
C VAL A 21 -54.08 21.20 -1.45
N THR A 22 -54.51 20.33 -2.36
CA THR A 22 -53.72 19.17 -2.76
C THR A 22 -52.46 19.55 -3.53
N HIS A 23 -52.53 20.59 -4.37
CA HIS A 23 -51.37 21.05 -5.12
C HIS A 23 -50.33 21.76 -4.24
N ASN A 24 -50.74 22.65 -3.34
CA ASN A 24 -49.82 23.32 -2.44
C ASN A 24 -49.16 22.32 -1.50
N GLU A 25 -49.88 21.29 -1.05
CA GLU A 25 -49.30 20.21 -0.24
C GLU A 25 -48.23 19.43 -1.00
N ALA A 26 -48.47 19.13 -2.28
CA ALA A 26 -47.46 18.51 -3.14
C ALA A 26 -46.22 19.41 -3.33
N LEU A 27 -46.40 20.72 -3.46
CA LEU A 27 -45.28 21.67 -3.55
C LEU A 27 -44.47 21.75 -2.25
N LEU A 28 -45.13 21.72 -1.09
CA LEU A 28 -44.46 21.75 0.21
C LEU A 28 -43.65 20.47 0.47
N LEU A 29 -44.18 19.30 0.08
CA LEU A 29 -43.43 18.04 0.12
C LEU A 29 -42.26 18.03 -0.86
N LEU A 30 -42.45 18.58 -2.07
CA LEU A 30 -41.38 18.68 -3.07
C LEU A 30 -40.26 19.60 -2.58
N ASP A 31 -40.61 20.74 -1.98
CA ASP A 31 -39.66 21.69 -1.37
C ASP A 31 -38.82 21.03 -0.25
N ALA A 32 -39.45 20.14 0.53
CA ALA A 32 -38.78 19.38 1.57
C ALA A 32 -37.81 18.31 1.04
N ILE A 33 -38.18 17.57 -0.01
CA ILE A 33 -37.42 16.40 -0.48
C ILE A 33 -36.35 16.78 -1.52
N VAL A 34 -36.56 17.82 -2.32
CA VAL A 34 -35.58 18.23 -3.32
C VAL A 34 -34.34 18.81 -2.64
N GLN A 35 -33.16 18.34 -3.05
CA GLN A 35 -31.88 18.69 -2.41
C GLN A 35 -31.95 18.51 -0.89
N LEU A 36 -32.52 17.38 -0.44
CA LEU A 36 -32.81 17.11 0.96
C LEU A 36 -31.62 17.41 1.87
N ARG A 37 -31.85 18.27 2.86
CA ARG A 37 -30.88 18.61 3.90
C ARG A 37 -31.50 18.22 5.23
N LEU A 38 -30.94 17.21 5.87
CA LEU A 38 -31.35 16.76 7.18
C LEU A 38 -30.48 17.46 8.22
N ALA A 39 -31.11 18.09 9.20
CA ALA A 39 -30.41 18.72 10.31
C ALA A 39 -29.72 17.66 11.17
N GLU A 40 -30.36 16.51 11.33
CA GLU A 40 -29.91 15.35 12.09
C GLU A 40 -30.63 14.10 11.55
N ILE A 41 -29.97 12.94 11.63
CA ILE A 41 -30.52 11.63 11.27
C ILE A 41 -30.60 10.76 12.52
N GLY A 42 -31.69 10.01 12.68
CA GLY A 42 -31.90 9.10 13.80
C GLY A 42 -32.46 9.76 15.06
N ARG A 43 -33.06 10.95 14.93
CA ARG A 43 -33.65 11.67 16.06
C ARG A 43 -35.06 11.13 16.33
N ASP A 44 -35.35 10.77 17.58
CA ASP A 44 -36.67 10.22 17.97
C ASP A 44 -37.65 11.28 18.49
N ASP A 45 -37.13 12.35 19.11
CA ASP A 45 -37.96 13.41 19.70
C ASP A 45 -37.98 14.67 18.82
N PRO A 46 -39.16 15.21 18.45
CA PRO A 46 -39.24 16.46 17.71
C PRO A 46 -38.59 17.61 18.49
N PRO A 47 -37.80 18.49 17.84
CA PRO A 47 -37.31 19.70 18.49
C PRO A 47 -38.46 20.57 19.01
N ASP A 48 -38.25 21.26 20.14
CA ASP A 48 -39.26 22.15 20.72
C ASP A 48 -39.54 23.37 19.83
N ASN A 49 -38.51 23.91 19.16
CA ASN A 49 -38.60 25.09 18.30
C ASN A 49 -37.82 24.86 17.00
N PRO A 50 -38.33 24.04 16.06
CA PRO A 50 -37.70 23.84 14.77
C PRO A 50 -37.87 25.09 13.89
N ASP A 51 -36.82 25.45 13.16
CA ASP A 51 -36.90 26.50 12.13
C ASP A 51 -37.81 26.03 10.98
N GLU A 52 -38.54 26.95 10.37
CA GLU A 52 -39.34 26.64 9.18
C GLU A 52 -38.43 26.11 8.07
N GLY A 53 -38.81 24.99 7.45
CA GLY A 53 -38.02 24.30 6.43
C GLY A 53 -36.97 23.33 6.98
N ALA A 54 -36.75 23.28 8.29
CA ALA A 54 -35.88 22.27 8.91
C ALA A 54 -36.44 20.87 8.66
N SER A 55 -35.56 19.93 8.30
CA SER A 55 -35.92 18.53 8.05
C SER A 55 -35.05 17.60 8.88
N TYR A 56 -35.60 16.47 9.33
CA TYR A 56 -34.96 15.50 10.20
C TYR A 56 -35.22 14.09 9.68
N GLY A 57 -34.21 13.22 9.72
CA GLY A 57 -34.42 11.79 9.56
C GLY A 57 -34.84 11.21 10.91
N ILE A 58 -36.05 10.67 11.00
CA ILE A 58 -36.59 10.12 12.24
C ILE A 58 -35.93 8.77 12.54
N GLY A 59 -35.64 8.52 13.82
CA GLY A 59 -35.15 7.23 14.31
C GLY A 59 -36.22 6.13 14.36
N ASP A 60 -35.90 5.04 15.07
CA ASP A 60 -36.75 3.85 15.13
C ASP A 60 -37.84 3.92 16.21
N ALA A 61 -37.73 4.87 17.15
CA ALA A 61 -38.61 4.95 18.32
C ALA A 61 -39.19 6.36 18.51
N PRO A 62 -39.84 6.95 17.48
CA PRO A 62 -40.25 8.33 17.55
C PRO A 62 -41.33 8.60 18.60
N THR A 63 -41.26 9.78 19.20
CA THR A 63 -42.21 10.22 20.22
C THR A 63 -42.98 11.48 19.80
N GLY A 64 -43.94 11.89 20.63
CA GLY A 64 -44.67 13.14 20.45
C GLY A 64 -45.34 13.24 19.09
N ALA A 65 -45.09 14.35 18.37
CA ALA A 65 -45.66 14.58 17.05
C ALA A 65 -45.11 13.66 15.96
N TRP A 66 -44.02 12.95 16.21
CA TRP A 66 -43.38 12.01 15.27
C TRP A 66 -43.83 10.55 15.47
N ALA A 67 -44.59 10.25 16.53
CA ALA A 67 -45.02 8.89 16.84
C ALA A 67 -45.76 8.23 15.65
N GLY A 68 -45.28 7.05 15.24
CA GLY A 68 -45.80 6.30 14.08
C GLY A 68 -45.18 6.68 12.73
N HIS A 69 -44.11 7.49 12.73
CA HIS A 69 -43.35 7.89 11.55
C HIS A 69 -41.88 7.45 11.63
N ASP A 70 -41.64 6.24 12.13
CA ASP A 70 -40.30 5.62 12.19
C ASP A 70 -39.63 5.61 10.80
N GLY A 71 -38.34 5.98 10.77
CA GLY A 71 -37.53 6.07 9.55
C GLY A 71 -37.96 7.13 8.52
N ALA A 72 -39.02 7.90 8.79
CA ALA A 72 -39.51 8.93 7.88
C ALA A 72 -38.64 10.20 7.92
N VAL A 73 -38.74 11.01 6.87
CA VAL A 73 -38.25 12.39 6.88
C VAL A 73 -39.35 13.29 7.41
N ALA A 74 -39.09 13.99 8.51
CA ALA A 74 -39.98 14.99 9.07
C ALA A 74 -39.50 16.40 8.71
N SER A 75 -40.36 17.19 8.06
CA SER A 75 -40.08 18.57 7.68
C SER A 75 -41.05 19.53 8.35
N TRP A 76 -40.50 20.55 9.01
CA TRP A 76 -41.27 21.57 9.70
C TRP A 76 -41.69 22.69 8.75
N THR A 77 -42.93 23.17 8.88
CA THR A 77 -43.48 24.31 8.14
C THR A 77 -44.39 25.14 9.06
N LEU A 78 -44.90 26.28 8.57
CA LEU A 78 -45.97 27.03 9.27
C LEU A 78 -47.26 26.23 9.51
N GLY A 79 -47.51 25.19 8.71
CA GLY A 79 -48.68 24.31 8.84
C GLY A 79 -48.43 23.08 9.72
N GLY A 80 -47.28 22.98 10.39
CA GLY A 80 -46.86 21.82 11.17
C GLY A 80 -45.95 20.85 10.41
N TRP A 81 -45.80 19.65 10.97
CA TRP A 81 -44.95 18.58 10.44
C TRP A 81 -45.53 17.95 9.18
N ARG A 82 -44.65 17.73 8.20
CA ARG A 82 -44.90 16.90 7.02
C ARG A 82 -43.96 15.71 7.06
N PHE A 83 -44.48 14.54 6.71
CA PHE A 83 -43.72 13.30 6.73
C PHE A 83 -43.61 12.75 5.31
N ALA A 84 -42.41 12.33 4.95
CA ALA A 84 -42.15 11.64 3.72
C ALA A 84 -41.39 10.36 4.01
N THR A 85 -41.89 9.23 3.51
CA THR A 85 -41.18 7.95 3.62
C THR A 85 -40.07 7.92 2.58
N PRO A 86 -38.78 7.88 2.98
CA PRO A 86 -37.69 7.76 2.02
C PRO A 86 -37.76 6.42 1.28
N VAL A 87 -37.29 6.41 0.05
CA VAL A 87 -37.16 5.17 -0.74
C VAL A 87 -35.73 4.99 -1.20
N GLU A 88 -35.39 3.74 -1.52
CA GLU A 88 -34.08 3.34 -2.04
C GLU A 88 -33.53 4.34 -3.06
N GLY A 89 -32.30 4.81 -2.82
CA GLY A 89 -31.58 5.73 -3.69
C GLY A 89 -31.84 7.22 -3.46
N TRP A 90 -32.65 7.60 -2.46
CA TRP A 90 -32.73 9.00 -2.04
C TRP A 90 -31.38 9.52 -1.57
N LEU A 91 -31.08 10.79 -1.84
CA LEU A 91 -29.86 11.46 -1.41
C LEU A 91 -30.19 12.57 -0.42
N ALA A 92 -29.39 12.70 0.63
CA ALA A 92 -29.48 13.79 1.60
C ALA A 92 -28.11 14.30 2.02
N TRP A 93 -28.03 15.58 2.37
CA TRP A 93 -26.94 16.12 3.17
C TRP A 93 -27.30 15.99 4.65
N ASP A 94 -26.49 15.23 5.40
CA ASP A 94 -26.54 15.16 6.85
C ASP A 94 -25.70 16.31 7.42
N ALA A 95 -26.38 17.30 8.00
CA ALA A 95 -25.73 18.50 8.51
C ALA A 95 -24.95 18.27 9.80
N ASP A 96 -25.37 17.32 10.64
CA ASP A 96 -24.70 17.02 11.91
C ASP A 96 -23.38 16.26 11.65
N ALA A 97 -23.43 15.24 10.79
CA ALA A 97 -22.24 14.46 10.42
C ALA A 97 -21.39 15.11 9.31
N GLY A 98 -21.87 16.17 8.66
CA GLY A 98 -21.14 16.89 7.61
C GLY A 98 -20.86 16.06 6.35
N ARG A 99 -21.81 15.21 5.93
CA ARG A 99 -21.63 14.24 4.85
C ARG A 99 -22.85 14.08 3.96
N VAL A 100 -22.63 13.52 2.76
CA VAL A 100 -23.72 13.07 1.88
C VAL A 100 -24.06 11.62 2.23
N CYS A 101 -25.36 11.34 2.35
CA CYS A 101 -25.90 10.02 2.59
C CYS A 101 -26.85 9.60 1.47
N PHE A 102 -26.97 8.29 1.24
CA PHE A 102 -28.05 7.70 0.46
C PHE A 102 -28.95 6.84 1.35
N TYR A 103 -30.23 6.78 1.05
CA TYR A 103 -31.15 5.86 1.71
C TYR A 103 -31.06 4.48 1.06
N ARG A 104 -30.70 3.45 1.84
CA ARG A 104 -30.52 2.06 1.40
C ARG A 104 -30.71 1.07 2.52
N ASP A 105 -31.29 -0.07 2.18
CA ASP A 105 -31.53 -1.20 3.09
C ASP A 105 -32.31 -0.78 4.35
N GLY A 106 -33.16 0.25 4.22
CA GLY A 106 -33.97 0.81 5.30
C GLY A 106 -33.32 1.97 6.08
N ASP A 107 -32.07 2.34 5.77
CA ASP A 107 -31.30 3.32 6.56
C ASP A 107 -30.60 4.38 5.71
N TRP A 108 -30.30 5.52 6.34
CA TRP A 108 -29.42 6.54 5.76
C TRP A 108 -27.96 6.17 5.98
N THR A 109 -27.26 5.79 4.90
CA THR A 109 -25.85 5.39 4.94
C THR A 109 -24.99 6.44 4.25
N GLY A 110 -23.81 6.77 4.82
CA GLY A 110 -22.86 7.68 4.20
C GLY A 110 -22.36 7.13 2.86
N VAL A 111 -22.22 7.99 1.84
CA VAL A 111 -21.84 7.57 0.48
C VAL A 111 -20.51 6.79 0.46
N LEU A 112 -19.61 7.05 1.42
CA LEU A 112 -18.29 6.45 1.51
C LEU A 112 -18.12 5.40 2.62
N ASP A 113 -19.15 5.15 3.44
CA ASP A 113 -19.01 4.31 4.63
C ASP A 113 -18.82 2.81 4.27
N GLN A 114 -19.43 2.37 3.17
CA GLN A 114 -19.42 0.97 2.73
C GLN A 114 -19.39 0.86 1.19
N VAL A 115 -18.35 1.43 0.59
CA VAL A 115 -18.16 1.37 -0.87
C VAL A 115 -17.66 -0.02 -1.26
N ASP A 116 -18.43 -0.74 -2.08
CA ASP A 116 -18.01 -2.07 -2.58
C ASP A 116 -16.77 -1.96 -3.49
N ARG A 117 -16.69 -0.91 -4.31
CA ARG A 117 -15.63 -0.68 -5.31
C ARG A 117 -15.26 0.77 -5.55
N VAL A 118 -13.97 1.03 -5.70
CA VAL A 118 -13.41 2.33 -6.06
C VAL A 118 -12.43 2.17 -7.21
N GLY A 119 -12.72 2.83 -8.34
CA GLY A 119 -11.84 2.90 -9.50
C GLY A 119 -11.31 4.32 -9.71
N ILE A 120 -9.99 4.48 -9.75
CA ILE A 120 -9.31 5.75 -10.08
C ILE A 120 -8.68 5.59 -11.46
N GLY A 121 -9.14 6.37 -12.43
CA GLY A 121 -8.63 6.30 -13.81
C GLY A 121 -8.99 5.02 -14.56
N GLY A 122 -9.76 4.09 -13.97
CA GLY A 122 -10.20 2.82 -14.55
C GLY A 122 -11.38 2.21 -13.80
N VAL A 123 -11.83 1.03 -14.21
CA VAL A 123 -12.99 0.33 -13.63
C VAL A 123 -12.50 -0.76 -12.66
N ALA A 124 -12.98 -0.71 -11.40
CA ALA A 124 -12.74 -1.74 -10.40
C ALA A 124 -13.65 -2.97 -10.63
N ASP A 125 -13.17 -4.15 -10.23
CA ASP A 125 -13.85 -5.44 -10.44
C ASP A 125 -14.04 -6.22 -9.13
N ASP A 126 -14.54 -7.46 -9.19
CA ASP A 126 -14.92 -8.25 -8.00
C ASP A 126 -13.70 -8.60 -7.13
N ILE A 127 -12.54 -8.66 -7.77
CA ILE A 127 -11.25 -9.03 -7.20
C ILE A 127 -10.48 -7.77 -6.82
N ASN A 128 -10.30 -6.86 -7.78
CA ASN A 128 -9.62 -5.57 -7.62
C ASN A 128 -10.62 -4.49 -7.20
N ARG A 129 -11.14 -4.59 -5.98
CA ARG A 129 -12.16 -3.67 -5.46
C ARG A 129 -11.64 -2.24 -5.31
N LEU A 130 -10.36 -2.08 -5.03
CA LEU A 130 -9.63 -0.83 -5.22
C LEU A 130 -8.75 -0.97 -6.46
N MET A 131 -9.09 -0.24 -7.53
CA MET A 131 -8.33 -0.24 -8.78
C MET A 131 -7.82 1.17 -9.06
N VAL A 132 -6.52 1.29 -9.29
CA VAL A 132 -5.87 2.58 -9.57
C VAL A 132 -5.06 2.45 -10.86
N ARG A 133 -5.51 3.15 -11.92
CA ARG A 133 -4.78 3.30 -13.19
C ARG A 133 -4.19 4.71 -13.24
N SER A 134 -2.93 4.83 -12.82
CA SER A 134 -2.20 6.09 -12.67
C SER A 134 -0.70 5.93 -12.87
N GLU A 135 0.00 7.02 -13.13
CA GLU A 135 1.48 7.07 -13.12
C GLU A 135 2.07 6.89 -11.71
N ALA A 136 1.35 7.34 -10.66
CA ALA A 136 1.78 7.24 -9.27
C ALA A 136 0.58 7.23 -8.29
N ALA A 137 0.75 6.56 -7.15
CA ALA A 137 -0.16 6.60 -6.02
C ALA A 137 0.64 6.89 -4.73
N LEU A 138 0.33 7.98 -4.04
CA LEU A 138 0.99 8.38 -2.80
C LEU A 138 0.12 8.05 -1.59
N PHE A 139 0.67 7.26 -0.67
CA PHE A 139 0.13 7.09 0.68
C PHE A 139 1.05 7.85 1.64
N THR A 140 0.51 8.86 2.30
CA THR A 140 1.28 9.72 3.22
C THR A 140 0.60 9.76 4.58
N ALA A 141 1.41 9.89 5.63
CA ALA A 141 0.93 10.09 6.97
C ALA A 141 0.26 11.46 7.12
N VAL A 142 -0.70 11.56 8.06
CA VAL A 142 -1.16 12.85 8.58
C VAL A 142 -0.07 13.38 9.50
N GLN A 143 0.33 14.62 9.28
CA GLN A 143 1.46 15.20 10.01
C GLN A 143 1.08 15.51 11.46
N ASP A 144 2.05 15.49 12.37
CA ASP A 144 1.84 15.85 13.78
C ASP A 144 1.27 17.27 13.93
N ALA A 145 1.70 18.20 13.06
CA ALA A 145 1.19 19.57 13.04
C ALA A 145 -0.30 19.68 12.67
N GLU A 146 -0.83 18.66 11.98
CA GLU A 146 -2.23 18.52 11.59
C GLU A 146 -3.00 17.62 12.58
N GLY A 147 -2.38 17.25 13.71
CA GLY A 147 -2.96 16.37 14.72
C GLY A 147 -2.84 14.88 14.41
N GLY A 148 -2.04 14.49 13.41
CA GLY A 148 -1.75 13.10 13.08
C GLY A 148 -0.64 12.49 13.96
N SER A 149 -0.26 11.24 13.65
CA SER A 149 0.85 10.54 14.33
C SER A 149 2.15 10.54 13.54
N GLY A 150 2.17 11.11 12.33
CA GLY A 150 3.33 11.06 11.42
C GLY A 150 3.64 9.68 10.83
N ASP A 151 2.88 8.65 11.21
CA ASP A 151 3.06 7.27 10.76
C ASP A 151 2.15 6.92 9.58
N VAL A 152 2.65 6.12 8.64
CA VAL A 152 1.85 5.44 7.60
C VAL A 152 2.04 3.93 7.70
N ARG A 153 0.95 3.17 7.61
CA ARG A 153 0.96 1.69 7.65
C ARG A 153 0.04 1.14 6.57
N LEU A 154 0.53 0.19 5.78
CA LEU A 154 -0.28 -0.66 4.92
C LEU A 154 -0.32 -2.06 5.56
N THR A 155 -1.50 -2.47 6.03
CA THR A 155 -1.66 -3.76 6.71
C THR A 155 -2.32 -4.74 5.76
N LEU A 156 -1.64 -5.84 5.50
CA LEU A 156 -2.16 -6.98 4.74
C LEU A 156 -2.35 -8.14 5.71
N ASN A 157 -3.58 -8.62 5.85
CA ASN A 157 -3.92 -9.73 6.73
C ASN A 157 -4.40 -10.92 5.92
N LYS A 158 -4.02 -12.12 6.34
CA LYS A 158 -4.46 -13.40 5.77
C LYS A 158 -5.18 -14.24 6.82
N GLU A 159 -6.03 -15.16 6.39
CA GLU A 159 -6.89 -15.95 7.29
C GLU A 159 -6.10 -17.05 8.03
N ALA A 160 -5.24 -17.78 7.31
CA ALA A 160 -4.43 -18.86 7.86
C ALA A 160 -2.96 -18.77 7.42
N SER A 161 -2.11 -19.58 8.05
CA SER A 161 -0.68 -19.59 7.76
C SER A 161 -0.37 -20.04 6.32
N GLY A 162 -1.18 -20.94 5.75
CA GLY A 162 -1.04 -21.40 4.36
C GLY A 162 -1.45 -20.39 3.29
N ASP A 163 -2.10 -19.29 3.68
CA ASP A 163 -2.54 -18.24 2.75
C ASP A 163 -1.42 -17.21 2.47
N SER A 164 -1.71 -16.29 1.56
CA SER A 164 -0.77 -15.24 1.15
C SER A 164 -1.27 -13.84 1.47
N ALA A 165 -0.37 -13.01 2.00
CA ALA A 165 -0.51 -11.57 2.16
C ALA A 165 0.73 -10.91 1.55
N THR A 166 0.66 -10.59 0.25
CA THR A 166 1.82 -10.15 -0.55
C THR A 166 1.52 -8.95 -1.43
N VAL A 167 2.58 -8.27 -1.86
CA VAL A 167 2.56 -7.29 -2.94
C VAL A 167 3.09 -7.96 -4.20
N LEU A 168 2.28 -8.00 -5.26
CA LEU A 168 2.60 -8.63 -6.54
C LEU A 168 3.02 -7.58 -7.58
N PHE A 169 4.18 -7.79 -8.20
CA PHE A 169 4.72 -6.99 -9.29
C PHE A 169 4.51 -7.71 -10.62
N GLN A 170 3.99 -7.01 -11.63
CA GLN A 170 3.58 -7.61 -12.90
C GLN A 170 4.13 -6.85 -14.12
N THR A 171 4.20 -7.55 -15.25
CA THR A 171 4.39 -6.96 -16.58
C THR A 171 3.32 -7.51 -17.52
N GLY A 172 2.55 -6.64 -18.16
CA GLY A 172 1.47 -7.06 -19.08
C GLY A 172 0.47 -8.02 -18.42
N PHE A 173 0.08 -7.75 -17.16
CA PHE A 173 -0.83 -8.58 -16.35
C PHE A 173 -0.30 -10.00 -16.03
N SER A 174 1.01 -10.23 -16.18
CA SER A 174 1.66 -11.48 -15.78
C SER A 174 2.60 -11.24 -14.59
N GLY A 175 2.48 -12.06 -13.54
CA GLY A 175 3.30 -11.97 -12.33
C GLY A 175 4.79 -12.13 -12.60
N ARG A 176 5.64 -11.34 -11.92
CA ARG A 176 7.10 -11.41 -12.07
C ARG A 176 7.83 -11.49 -10.74
N ALA A 177 7.31 -10.83 -9.71
CA ALA A 177 7.83 -10.92 -8.36
C ALA A 177 6.70 -10.74 -7.34
N GLU A 178 6.81 -11.38 -6.19
CA GLU A 178 5.95 -11.11 -5.03
C GLU A 178 6.78 -10.97 -3.76
N ILE A 179 6.33 -10.11 -2.85
CA ILE A 179 6.98 -9.85 -1.58
C ILE A 179 5.93 -9.86 -0.46
N GLY A 180 6.17 -10.63 0.60
CA GLY A 180 5.28 -10.68 1.77
C GLY A 180 5.23 -12.05 2.42
N LEU A 181 4.12 -12.35 3.10
CA LEU A 181 3.85 -13.66 3.68
C LEU A 181 3.27 -14.54 2.59
N ALA A 182 4.07 -15.47 2.05
CA ALA A 182 3.78 -16.12 0.77
C ALA A 182 3.57 -17.63 0.93
N GLY A 183 2.39 -18.03 1.39
CA GLY A 183 2.03 -19.43 1.65
C GLY A 183 2.60 -20.01 2.96
N ASN A 184 3.14 -19.15 3.83
CA ASN A 184 3.57 -19.43 5.19
C ASN A 184 3.69 -18.10 5.97
N ASP A 185 4.13 -18.15 7.22
CA ASP A 185 4.30 -16.97 8.09
C ASP A 185 5.71 -16.35 8.04
N ASP A 186 6.63 -16.91 7.25
CA ASP A 186 7.92 -16.29 6.98
C ASP A 186 7.77 -15.20 5.91
N PHE A 187 8.57 -14.14 6.01
CA PHE A 187 8.55 -13.06 5.02
C PHE A 187 9.47 -13.41 3.85
N ALA A 188 8.93 -13.46 2.63
CA ALA A 188 9.66 -13.96 1.47
C ALA A 188 9.68 -12.97 0.30
N PHE A 189 10.74 -13.10 -0.50
CA PHE A 189 10.85 -12.53 -1.84
C PHE A 189 10.80 -13.69 -2.83
N LYS A 190 9.80 -13.72 -3.70
CA LYS A 190 9.70 -14.73 -4.76
C LYS A 190 9.70 -14.09 -6.14
N THR A 191 10.20 -14.83 -7.12
CA THR A 191 10.25 -14.41 -8.53
C THR A 191 9.67 -15.48 -9.44
N SER A 192 9.16 -15.06 -10.59
CA SER A 192 8.57 -15.95 -11.59
C SER A 192 8.98 -15.56 -13.01
N ALA A 193 9.34 -16.55 -13.81
CA ALA A 193 9.67 -16.37 -15.22
C ALA A 193 8.43 -16.38 -16.13
N ASP A 194 7.37 -17.09 -15.74
CA ASP A 194 6.16 -17.33 -16.53
C ASP A 194 4.90 -16.68 -15.94
N GLY A 195 4.98 -16.18 -14.70
CA GLY A 195 3.88 -15.59 -13.94
C GLY A 195 2.91 -16.59 -13.31
N SER A 196 3.26 -17.87 -13.32
CA SER A 196 2.50 -18.94 -12.66
C SER A 196 3.34 -19.64 -11.60
N ASP A 197 4.57 -20.02 -11.94
CA ASP A 197 5.48 -20.71 -11.02
C ASP A 197 6.41 -19.69 -10.35
N PHE A 198 6.33 -19.61 -9.02
CA PHE A 198 7.14 -18.70 -8.21
C PHE A 198 8.20 -19.46 -7.41
N ALA A 199 9.46 -19.09 -7.61
CA ALA A 199 10.60 -19.59 -6.84
C ALA A 199 10.93 -18.62 -5.71
N THR A 200 11.25 -19.15 -4.52
CA THR A 200 11.70 -18.34 -3.38
C THR A 200 13.17 -17.96 -3.54
N ALA A 201 13.44 -16.66 -3.61
CA ALA A 201 14.80 -16.13 -3.73
C ALA A 201 15.42 -15.82 -2.35
N LEU A 202 14.62 -15.31 -1.41
CA LEU A 202 15.05 -14.93 -0.07
C LEU A 202 13.92 -15.10 0.92
N THR A 203 14.24 -15.62 2.11
CA THR A 203 13.28 -15.76 3.22
C THR A 203 13.85 -15.14 4.49
N LEU A 204 13.10 -14.26 5.14
CA LEU A 204 13.33 -13.83 6.52
C LEU A 204 12.41 -14.63 7.44
N THR A 205 13.04 -15.41 8.30
CA THR A 205 12.36 -16.34 9.20
C THR A 205 11.84 -15.62 10.44
N ALA A 206 10.86 -16.20 11.12
CA ALA A 206 10.35 -15.70 12.40
C ALA A 206 11.46 -15.57 13.48
N GLU A 207 12.54 -16.34 13.37
CA GLU A 207 13.71 -16.25 14.26
C GLU A 207 14.65 -15.07 13.95
N GLY A 208 14.39 -14.30 12.89
CA GLY A 208 15.21 -13.15 12.49
C GLY A 208 16.42 -13.50 11.61
N PHE A 209 16.48 -14.71 11.07
CA PHE A 209 17.53 -15.12 10.13
C PHE A 209 17.07 -15.02 8.68
N VAL A 210 18.02 -14.66 7.81
CA VAL A 210 17.85 -14.79 6.36
C VAL A 210 18.24 -16.22 5.93
N ARG A 211 17.33 -16.90 5.23
CA ARG A 211 17.58 -18.17 4.55
C ARG A 211 17.58 -17.94 3.04
N PHE A 212 18.48 -18.66 2.36
CA PHE A 212 18.51 -18.77 0.91
C PHE A 212 18.32 -20.24 0.56
N ASP A 213 17.46 -20.54 -0.41
CA ASP A 213 17.23 -21.92 -0.89
C ASP A 213 18.44 -22.49 -1.64
N GLN A 214 19.33 -21.61 -2.13
CA GLN A 214 20.64 -21.92 -2.71
C GLN A 214 21.69 -21.00 -2.07
N MET A 215 22.95 -21.44 -1.99
CA MET A 215 24.03 -20.61 -1.44
C MET A 215 24.11 -19.27 -2.19
N MET A 216 24.45 -18.18 -1.50
CA MET A 216 24.59 -16.84 -2.10
C MET A 216 25.53 -16.90 -3.32
N GLY A 217 24.98 -16.76 -4.53
CA GLY A 217 25.76 -16.55 -5.74
C GLY A 217 26.25 -15.10 -5.78
N SER A 218 27.55 -14.88 -5.88
CA SER A 218 28.09 -13.55 -6.19
C SER A 218 28.19 -13.38 -7.70
N ALA A 219 27.83 -12.21 -8.21
CA ALA A 219 28.24 -11.81 -9.54
C ALA A 219 29.77 -11.92 -9.66
N VAL A 220 30.24 -12.45 -10.78
CA VAL A 220 31.68 -12.59 -11.08
C VAL A 220 32.17 -11.29 -11.70
N SER A 221 33.29 -10.78 -11.19
CA SER A 221 34.03 -9.66 -11.78
C SER A 221 35.38 -10.13 -12.32
N PHE A 222 35.90 -9.44 -13.35
CA PHE A 222 37.18 -9.75 -13.98
C PHE A 222 38.14 -8.56 -13.88
N PRO A 223 38.56 -8.17 -12.66
CA PRO A 223 39.44 -7.03 -12.47
C PRO A 223 40.85 -7.31 -13.00
N VAL A 224 41.52 -6.28 -13.50
CA VAL A 224 42.93 -6.33 -13.88
C VAL A 224 43.75 -5.79 -12.70
N VAL A 225 44.82 -6.49 -12.33
CA VAL A 225 45.81 -6.00 -11.37
C VAL A 225 46.52 -4.80 -11.98
N ALA A 226 46.76 -3.75 -11.20
CA ALA A 226 47.50 -2.57 -11.66
C ALA A 226 48.46 -2.11 -10.56
N ASP A 227 49.76 -2.03 -10.86
CA ASP A 227 50.80 -1.63 -9.91
C ASP A 227 50.74 -2.39 -8.55
N GLY A 228 50.47 -3.70 -8.57
CA GLY A 228 50.33 -4.51 -7.35
C GLY A 228 48.97 -4.42 -6.64
N VAL A 229 48.03 -3.64 -7.18
CA VAL A 229 46.72 -3.38 -6.59
C VAL A 229 45.62 -4.11 -7.34
N LEU A 230 44.85 -4.91 -6.61
CA LEU A 230 43.62 -5.54 -7.09
C LEU A 230 42.39 -4.76 -6.60
N THR A 231 41.67 -4.11 -7.51
CA THR A 231 40.43 -3.38 -7.17
C THR A 231 39.22 -4.28 -7.32
N VAL A 232 38.51 -4.58 -6.23
CA VAL A 232 37.33 -5.46 -6.23
C VAL A 232 36.03 -4.67 -6.01
N THR A 233 35.01 -5.03 -6.81
CA THR A 233 33.66 -4.45 -6.73
C THR A 233 32.58 -5.49 -6.38
N THR A 234 32.93 -6.77 -6.38
CA THR A 234 32.05 -7.90 -6.05
C THR A 234 32.75 -8.84 -5.08
N SER A 235 31.99 -9.76 -4.48
CA SER A 235 32.54 -10.80 -3.59
C SER A 235 33.14 -11.99 -4.34
N TYR A 236 33.14 -11.98 -5.68
CA TYR A 236 33.77 -13.01 -6.49
C TYR A 236 34.56 -12.37 -7.66
N ALA A 237 35.88 -12.43 -7.57
CA ALA A 237 36.80 -11.93 -8.59
C ALA A 237 37.55 -13.06 -9.28
N VAL A 238 37.72 -12.93 -10.59
CA VAL A 238 38.66 -13.68 -11.42
C VAL A 238 39.69 -12.67 -11.93
N PRO A 239 40.77 -12.41 -11.16
CA PRO A 239 41.69 -11.36 -11.53
C PRO A 239 42.54 -11.74 -12.74
N ALA A 240 42.98 -10.74 -13.49
CA ALA A 240 43.92 -10.89 -14.59
C ALA A 240 45.20 -10.06 -14.33
N PRO A 241 46.37 -10.52 -14.81
CA PRO A 241 47.60 -9.76 -14.70
C PRO A 241 47.52 -8.45 -15.50
N GLU A 242 48.23 -7.40 -15.08
CA GLU A 242 48.32 -6.13 -15.81
C GLU A 242 48.87 -6.34 -17.22
N THR A 243 49.93 -7.13 -17.30
CA THR A 243 50.59 -7.52 -18.54
C THR A 243 51.13 -8.96 -18.45
N GLY A 244 51.28 -9.62 -19.60
CA GLY A 244 51.85 -10.97 -19.66
C GLY A 244 50.96 -12.05 -19.04
N THR A 245 51.58 -13.02 -18.38
CA THR A 245 50.91 -14.19 -17.79
C THR A 245 51.12 -14.30 -16.28
N SER A 246 51.73 -13.30 -15.65
CA SER A 246 51.97 -13.33 -14.21
C SER A 246 51.96 -11.94 -13.61
N ASP A 247 51.45 -11.81 -12.39
CA ASP A 247 51.46 -10.55 -11.65
C ASP A 247 51.48 -10.81 -10.14
N GLU A 248 51.84 -9.79 -9.39
CA GLU A 248 51.87 -9.82 -7.93
C GLU A 248 50.83 -8.87 -7.36
N ILE A 249 50.22 -9.27 -6.25
CA ILE A 249 49.18 -8.48 -5.59
C ILE A 249 49.60 -8.30 -4.14
N ASP A 250 49.80 -7.06 -3.71
CA ASP A 250 50.09 -6.72 -2.31
C ASP A 250 48.94 -5.97 -1.64
N THR A 251 48.03 -5.41 -2.45
CA THR A 251 46.97 -4.55 -1.95
C THR A 251 45.66 -4.89 -2.64
N ILE A 252 44.60 -5.12 -1.86
CA ILE A 252 43.23 -5.20 -2.38
C ILE A 252 42.46 -3.97 -1.93
N THR A 253 41.91 -3.23 -2.89
CA THR A 253 41.04 -2.08 -2.64
C THR A 253 39.59 -2.44 -2.92
N GLY A 254 38.67 -1.83 -2.15
CA GLY A 254 37.25 -2.17 -2.17
C GLY A 254 36.80 -2.96 -0.94
N GLY A 255 35.52 -3.36 -0.95
CA GLY A 255 34.85 -3.99 0.20
C GLY A 255 34.65 -3.04 1.39
N PHE A 256 33.78 -3.41 2.33
CA PHE A 256 33.63 -2.77 3.64
C PHE A 256 34.18 -3.70 4.74
N ASP A 257 34.31 -3.22 5.97
CA ASP A 257 34.76 -4.07 7.09
C ASP A 257 33.79 -5.25 7.29
N GLY A 258 34.32 -6.48 7.30
CA GLY A 258 33.52 -7.71 7.30
C GLY A 258 33.12 -8.24 5.91
N ALA A 259 33.48 -7.55 4.82
CA ALA A 259 33.25 -8.07 3.47
C ALA A 259 34.03 -9.37 3.22
N MET A 260 33.41 -10.29 2.49
CA MET A 260 34.05 -11.52 2.01
C MET A 260 34.41 -11.37 0.53
N LEU A 261 35.55 -11.94 0.15
CA LEU A 261 36.03 -12.01 -1.22
C LEU A 261 36.47 -13.44 -1.53
N ILE A 262 36.02 -13.95 -2.66
CA ILE A 262 36.53 -15.16 -3.30
C ILE A 262 37.33 -14.70 -4.53
N ALA A 263 38.63 -14.96 -4.56
CA ALA A 263 39.47 -14.78 -5.73
C ALA A 263 39.81 -16.16 -6.31
N THR A 264 39.60 -16.38 -7.60
CA THR A 264 39.96 -17.66 -8.25
C THR A 264 40.98 -17.48 -9.36
N GLY A 265 41.82 -18.49 -9.54
CA GLY A 265 42.81 -18.52 -10.61
C GLY A 265 42.18 -18.72 -11.99
N THR A 266 42.94 -18.36 -13.01
CA THR A 266 42.64 -18.65 -14.43
C THR A 266 43.75 -19.51 -15.00
N MET A 267 43.40 -20.53 -15.79
CA MET A 267 44.40 -21.38 -16.43
C MET A 267 45.29 -20.56 -17.37
N GLY A 268 46.62 -20.66 -17.20
CA GLY A 268 47.60 -19.95 -18.03
C GLY A 268 48.02 -18.58 -17.49
N THR A 269 47.53 -18.17 -16.31
CA THR A 269 48.00 -16.98 -15.59
C THR A 269 48.39 -17.36 -14.17
N THR A 270 49.48 -16.79 -13.66
CA THR A 270 49.95 -16.98 -12.29
C THR A 270 49.84 -15.67 -11.52
N LEU A 271 48.96 -15.61 -10.52
CA LEU A 271 48.83 -14.44 -9.65
C LEU A 271 49.32 -14.75 -8.25
N THR A 272 50.27 -13.96 -7.76
CA THR A 272 50.87 -14.16 -6.45
C THR A 272 50.41 -13.09 -5.48
N PHE A 273 49.56 -13.48 -4.53
CA PHE A 273 49.16 -12.64 -3.41
C PHE A 273 50.26 -12.66 -2.35
N ARG A 274 50.89 -11.51 -2.10
CA ARG A 274 52.04 -11.36 -1.22
C ARG A 274 51.61 -11.17 0.23
N ASP A 275 51.99 -12.10 1.10
CA ASP A 275 51.71 -12.00 2.53
C ASP A 275 52.55 -10.92 3.21
N GLY A 276 51.96 -10.21 4.16
CA GLY A 276 52.66 -9.22 4.97
C GLY A 276 52.98 -7.90 4.25
N ILE A 277 52.79 -7.82 2.94
CA ILE A 277 52.94 -6.60 2.12
C ILE A 277 51.57 -5.94 1.92
N GLY A 278 51.58 -4.61 1.76
CA GLY A 278 50.38 -3.81 1.57
C GLY A 278 49.34 -4.08 2.66
N ASN A 279 48.17 -4.58 2.27
CA ASN A 279 47.08 -4.86 3.19
C ASN A 279 46.68 -6.34 3.33
N LEU A 280 47.52 -7.28 2.87
CA LEU A 280 47.24 -8.71 2.94
C LEU A 280 47.83 -9.38 4.19
N LYS A 281 47.06 -10.33 4.77
CA LYS A 281 47.42 -11.17 5.92
C LYS A 281 46.99 -12.61 5.65
N LEU A 282 47.89 -13.40 5.06
CA LEU A 282 47.60 -14.71 4.45
C LEU A 282 48.33 -15.87 5.16
N GLY A 283 49.32 -15.58 6.01
CA GLY A 283 50.13 -16.61 6.67
C GLY A 283 51.15 -17.30 5.74
N GLY A 284 51.36 -16.73 4.55
CA GLY A 284 52.27 -17.17 3.50
C GLY A 284 51.78 -16.67 2.14
N ASP A 285 52.69 -16.45 1.20
CA ASP A 285 52.31 -16.05 -0.17
C ASP A 285 51.38 -17.10 -0.78
N ARG A 286 50.36 -16.64 -1.51
CA ARG A 286 49.37 -17.50 -2.17
C ARG A 286 49.46 -17.33 -3.67
N GLU A 287 49.63 -18.44 -4.37
CA GLU A 287 49.68 -18.46 -5.82
C GLU A 287 48.38 -19.02 -6.38
N LEU A 288 47.75 -18.30 -7.30
CA LEU A 288 46.63 -18.78 -8.11
C LEU A 288 47.13 -19.00 -9.54
N ALA A 289 47.39 -20.26 -9.91
CA ALA A 289 47.97 -20.63 -11.21
C ALA A 289 47.04 -21.52 -12.06
N ALA A 290 46.01 -22.11 -11.44
CA ALA A 290 45.05 -23.00 -12.06
C ALA A 290 43.61 -22.53 -11.87
N PHE A 291 42.71 -22.97 -12.76
CA PHE A 291 41.28 -22.68 -12.71
C PHE A 291 40.60 -23.10 -11.40
N LYS A 292 41.16 -24.10 -10.70
CA LYS A 292 40.59 -24.61 -9.45
C LYS A 292 41.13 -23.91 -8.21
N ASP A 293 42.16 -23.08 -8.35
CA ASP A 293 42.76 -22.40 -7.21
C ASP A 293 41.82 -21.30 -6.73
N SER A 294 41.66 -21.22 -5.42
CA SER A 294 40.75 -20.26 -4.81
C SER A 294 41.28 -19.74 -3.49
N LEU A 295 41.23 -18.43 -3.32
CA LEU A 295 41.56 -17.72 -2.09
C LEU A 295 40.30 -17.03 -1.56
N MET A 296 39.88 -17.40 -0.35
CA MET A 296 38.81 -16.74 0.38
C MET A 296 39.39 -15.82 1.44
N LEU A 297 38.95 -14.56 1.42
CA LEU A 297 39.42 -13.49 2.30
C LEU A 297 38.23 -12.85 3.03
N VAL A 298 38.50 -12.34 4.23
CA VAL A 298 37.61 -11.42 4.95
C VAL A 298 38.33 -10.11 5.24
N ARG A 299 37.65 -8.99 5.02
CA ARG A 299 38.19 -7.69 5.38
C ARG A 299 38.00 -7.44 6.88
N ARG A 300 39.07 -7.05 7.58
CA ARG A 300 39.08 -6.63 8.99
C ARG A 300 39.88 -5.33 9.12
N GLY A 301 39.18 -4.22 9.36
CA GLY A 301 39.78 -2.89 9.35
C GLY A 301 40.44 -2.59 7.99
N PRO A 302 41.73 -2.19 7.95
CA PRO A 302 42.41 -1.93 6.69
C PRO A 302 42.88 -3.20 5.97
N HIS A 303 42.86 -4.37 6.62
CA HIS A 303 43.50 -5.59 6.13
C HIS A 303 42.51 -6.59 5.52
N TRP A 304 42.98 -7.35 4.55
CA TRP A 304 42.34 -8.57 4.08
C TRP A 304 43.03 -9.78 4.70
N ILE A 305 42.25 -10.60 5.40
CA ILE A 305 42.72 -11.77 6.14
C ILE A 305 42.23 -13.02 5.44
N GLU A 306 43.13 -13.99 5.26
CA GLU A 306 42.75 -15.30 4.72
C GLU A 306 41.80 -16.06 5.63
N LEU A 307 40.74 -16.59 5.03
CA LEU A 307 39.84 -17.57 5.62
C LEU A 307 40.15 -18.98 5.14
N SER A 308 40.47 -19.13 3.85
CA SER A 308 40.79 -20.40 3.24
C SER A 308 41.58 -20.17 1.96
N PHE A 309 42.56 -21.03 1.72
CA PHE A 309 43.26 -21.14 0.46
C PHE A 309 43.18 -22.58 -0.02
N ARG A 310 43.01 -22.73 -1.34
CA ARG A 310 43.07 -24.01 -2.04
C ARG A 310 44.04 -23.85 -3.20
N ASP A 311 45.18 -24.52 -3.11
CA ASP A 311 46.01 -24.89 -4.25
C ASP A 311 45.57 -26.28 -4.74
N ASN A 312 45.36 -26.45 -6.04
CA ASN A 312 45.20 -27.79 -6.61
C ASN A 312 46.41 -28.11 -7.47
N ASP A 313 47.41 -28.72 -6.85
CA ASP A 313 47.94 -29.94 -7.47
C ASP A 313 46.85 -31.04 -7.53
#